data_AF-A0A3A9ETL9-F1
#
_entry.id   AF-A0A3A9ETL9-F1
#
_cell.length_a   1.000
_cell.length_b   1.000
_cell.length_c   1.000
_cell.angle_alpha   90.00
_cell.angle_beta   90.00
_cell.angle_gamma   90.00
#
_symmetry.space_group_name_H-M   'P 1'
#
loop_
_entity.id
_entity.type
_entity.pdbx_description
1 polymer ?
#
loop_
_entity_poly.entity_id
_entity_poly.type
_entity_poly.pdbx_seq_one_letter_code
_entity_poly.pdbx_strand_id
1 'polypeptide(L)'
;LYYFFDMNGDNNPELCIAKEIGRGFVYIFQYKEETDEIILWYELGNGYYSLIGTKKVGFDSSYMDGSNHGYYELNEEGNKESEVWFYSLFKTETGEMIYVYMVDLPEYSDEDKNQKIRESIEETPYIKGYNHIKLYRVTKEQYEELTSDYFESLELGKEKRKEVTYTYEELFHDEIEFVSDEKFKEINNAYKEIDFFGEFEQGDKEKKEYYQEKFHQLLKEEVKFTLSEETQIYLSEYEGLSAYPKNAKEPAFEPEAYLYSFYDVNGDGIPELCINPREGNLYYYIFQYIEETDEIILRDKIYKKYYQRMGTKKTAFSIPGMMSEIYYGFYEQDERGEKEREVTFYSIYETKTGELVEVYMVEMPYYFEKEIEEDRVEMPYGTSNRRSKYYRVTKEQYEELTNDYFQALEEAKENLKQVTYTYEELFGEKA
;
A
#
# COMPACT_ATOMS: atom_id res chain seq x y z
N LEU A 1 -5.79 -1.64 -13.66
CA LEU A 1 -7.18 -1.37 -14.07
C LEU A 1 -7.40 -1.95 -15.46
N TYR A 2 -8.56 -2.56 -15.65
CA TYR A 2 -8.98 -3.13 -16.92
C TYR A 2 -10.23 -2.39 -17.39
N TYR A 3 -10.32 -2.04 -18.66
CA TYR A 3 -11.56 -1.54 -19.24
C TYR A 3 -12.07 -2.56 -20.25
N PHE A 4 -13.37 -2.83 -20.26
CA PHE A 4 -13.97 -3.80 -21.16
C PHE A 4 -15.20 -3.22 -21.84
N PHE A 5 -15.02 -2.72 -23.07
CA PHE A 5 -16.07 -2.06 -23.85
C PHE A 5 -15.68 -2.02 -25.33
N ASP A 6 -16.66 -1.77 -26.20
CA ASP A 6 -16.47 -1.61 -27.64
C ASP A 6 -15.70 -0.31 -27.94
N MET A 7 -14.39 -0.43 -28.09
CA MET A 7 -13.47 0.67 -28.33
C MET A 7 -13.29 0.93 -29.83
N ASN A 8 -13.23 -0.12 -30.66
CA ASN A 8 -13.02 0.03 -32.09
C ASN A 8 -14.32 0.25 -32.89
N GLY A 9 -15.50 0.14 -32.24
CA GLY A 9 -16.83 0.34 -32.80
C GLY A 9 -17.37 -0.80 -33.68
N ASP A 10 -16.82 -2.01 -33.54
CA ASP A 10 -17.24 -3.20 -34.29
C ASP A 10 -18.37 -4.00 -33.61
N ASN A 11 -18.89 -3.49 -32.47
CA ASN A 11 -19.85 -4.12 -31.56
C ASN A 11 -19.29 -5.27 -30.70
N ASN A 12 -18.00 -5.54 -30.73
CA ASN A 12 -17.33 -6.45 -29.80
C ASN A 12 -16.50 -5.65 -28.80
N PRO A 13 -16.43 -6.08 -27.53
CA PRO A 13 -15.63 -5.38 -26.53
C PRO A 13 -14.13 -5.67 -26.69
N GLU A 14 -13.31 -4.63 -26.56
CA GLU A 14 -11.86 -4.73 -26.38
C GLU A 14 -11.47 -4.78 -24.91
N LEU A 15 -10.36 -5.49 -24.63
CA LEU A 15 -9.69 -5.43 -23.34
C LEU A 15 -8.65 -4.31 -23.32
N CYS A 16 -8.90 -3.26 -22.55
CA CYS A 16 -7.94 -2.21 -22.29
C CYS A 16 -7.23 -2.45 -20.96
N ILE A 17 -5.90 -2.37 -20.92
CA ILE A 17 -5.10 -2.54 -19.72
C ILE A 17 -4.38 -1.23 -19.41
N ALA A 18 -4.65 -0.68 -18.23
CA ALA A 18 -4.04 0.56 -17.74
C ALA A 18 -3.42 0.34 -16.35
N LYS A 19 -2.24 0.93 -16.13
CA LYS A 19 -1.63 0.95 -14.81
C LYS A 19 -2.38 1.93 -13.91
N GLU A 20 -2.73 1.49 -12.70
CA GLU A 20 -3.49 2.29 -11.73
C GLU A 20 -2.71 3.52 -11.22
N ILE A 21 -1.38 3.41 -11.13
CA ILE A 21 -0.50 4.45 -10.58
C ILE A 21 0.59 4.83 -11.58
N GLY A 22 0.66 6.13 -11.86
CA GLY A 22 1.62 6.76 -12.77
C GLY A 22 1.03 7.02 -14.14
N ARG A 23 1.61 7.99 -14.87
CA ARG A 23 1.23 8.37 -16.24
C ARG A 23 1.57 7.25 -17.26
N GLY A 24 1.04 6.06 -17.03
CA GLY A 24 1.37 4.84 -17.75
C GLY A 24 0.67 4.74 -19.10
N PHE A 25 1.13 3.77 -19.88
CA PHE A 25 0.56 3.40 -21.16
C PHE A 25 -0.80 2.71 -20.97
N VAL A 26 -1.69 2.86 -21.95
CA VAL A 26 -2.90 2.04 -22.08
C VAL A 26 -2.74 1.16 -23.31
N TYR A 27 -2.83 -0.15 -23.11
CA TYR A 27 -2.78 -1.13 -24.20
C TYR A 27 -4.19 -1.63 -24.47
N ILE A 28 -4.59 -1.67 -25.73
CA ILE A 28 -5.95 -2.04 -26.15
C ILE A 28 -5.84 -3.30 -27.00
N PHE A 29 -6.42 -4.39 -26.53
CA PHE A 29 -6.39 -5.69 -27.18
C PHE A 29 -7.75 -6.03 -27.79
N GLN A 30 -7.73 -6.42 -29.06
CA GLN A 30 -8.91 -6.88 -29.80
C GLN A 30 -8.84 -8.39 -29.96
N TYR A 31 -9.96 -9.07 -29.72
CA TYR A 31 -10.16 -10.47 -30.07
C TYR A 31 -10.80 -10.58 -31.46
N LYS A 32 -10.18 -11.36 -32.34
CA LYS A 32 -10.66 -11.63 -33.70
C LYS A 32 -11.26 -13.03 -33.76
N GLU A 33 -12.59 -13.10 -33.72
CA GLU A 33 -13.33 -14.38 -33.74
C GLU A 33 -13.03 -15.22 -34.98
N GLU A 34 -12.91 -14.58 -36.15
CA GLU A 34 -12.67 -15.23 -37.45
C GLU A 34 -11.36 -16.04 -37.47
N THR A 35 -10.36 -15.59 -36.71
CA THR A 35 -9.01 -16.18 -36.68
C THR A 35 -8.65 -16.81 -35.34
N ASP A 36 -9.49 -16.64 -34.32
CA ASP A 36 -9.22 -17.01 -32.92
C ASP A 36 -7.90 -16.41 -32.42
N GLU A 37 -7.69 -15.11 -32.66
CA GLU A 37 -6.46 -14.39 -32.30
C GLU A 37 -6.73 -13.17 -31.42
N ILE A 38 -5.85 -12.91 -30.47
CA ILE A 38 -5.80 -11.64 -29.72
C ILE A 38 -4.67 -10.80 -30.30
N ILE A 39 -4.99 -9.58 -30.73
CA ILE A 39 -4.01 -8.64 -31.26
C ILE A 39 -3.96 -7.38 -30.40
N LEU A 40 -2.78 -6.76 -30.33
CA LEU A 40 -2.67 -5.38 -29.87
C LEU A 40 -3.26 -4.47 -30.96
N TRP A 41 -4.42 -3.89 -30.69
CA TRP A 41 -5.13 -3.01 -31.62
C TRP A 41 -4.58 -1.58 -31.57
N TYR A 42 -4.35 -1.04 -30.37
CA TYR A 42 -3.83 0.32 -30.20
C TYR A 42 -3.07 0.51 -28.88
N GLU A 43 -2.17 1.49 -28.85
CA GLU A 43 -1.37 1.85 -27.68
C GLU A 43 -1.43 3.36 -27.42
N LEU A 44 -1.78 3.75 -26.19
CA LEU A 44 -1.65 5.13 -25.72
C LEU A 44 -0.29 5.33 -25.06
N GLY A 45 0.56 6.12 -25.73
CA GLY A 45 1.98 6.26 -25.42
C GLY A 45 2.37 6.98 -24.12
N ASN A 46 1.41 7.49 -23.33
CA ASN A 46 1.63 8.10 -22.02
C ASN A 46 0.29 8.40 -21.30
N GLY A 47 0.36 8.71 -20.01
CA GLY A 47 -0.82 9.01 -19.20
C GLY A 47 -1.41 10.41 -19.32
N TYR A 48 -1.07 11.18 -20.36
CA TYR A 48 -1.85 12.37 -20.73
C TYR A 48 -3.04 12.01 -21.63
N TYR A 49 -3.02 10.83 -22.24
CA TYR A 49 -4.13 10.31 -23.04
C TYR A 49 -5.18 9.62 -22.15
N SER A 50 -6.44 9.67 -22.59
CA SER A 50 -7.57 9.06 -21.91
C SER A 50 -8.61 8.56 -22.90
N LEU A 51 -9.13 7.36 -22.67
CA LEU A 51 -10.26 6.82 -23.43
C LEU A 51 -11.54 7.53 -23.02
N ILE A 52 -12.17 8.29 -23.93
CA ILE A 52 -13.37 9.07 -23.60
C ILE A 52 -14.64 8.52 -24.27
N GLY A 53 -14.52 7.44 -25.04
CA GLY A 53 -15.62 6.68 -25.61
C GLY A 53 -15.17 5.80 -26.78
N THR A 54 -16.11 5.08 -27.39
CA THR A 54 -15.87 4.30 -28.62
C THR A 54 -15.24 5.18 -29.70
N LYS A 55 -14.11 4.71 -30.25
CA LYS A 55 -13.27 5.38 -31.25
C LYS A 55 -12.65 6.71 -30.78
N LYS A 56 -12.78 7.12 -29.51
CA LYS A 56 -12.47 8.49 -29.06
C LYS A 56 -11.42 8.55 -27.97
N VAL A 57 -10.41 9.40 -28.19
CA VAL A 57 -9.33 9.64 -27.24
C VAL A 57 -9.20 11.12 -26.94
N GLY A 58 -9.16 11.44 -25.65
CA GLY A 58 -8.81 12.76 -25.14
C GLY A 58 -7.34 12.85 -24.77
N PHE A 59 -6.81 14.05 -24.81
CA PHE A 59 -5.48 14.42 -24.31
C PHE A 59 -5.59 15.61 -23.40
N ASP A 60 -4.99 15.52 -22.22
CA ASP A 60 -4.95 16.63 -21.27
C ASP A 60 -3.58 16.71 -20.60
N SER A 61 -2.91 17.85 -20.75
CA SER A 61 -1.61 18.10 -20.14
C SER A 61 -1.49 19.54 -19.66
N SER A 62 -1.06 19.70 -18.41
CA SER A 62 -0.72 21.00 -17.82
C SER A 62 0.76 21.08 -17.48
N TYR A 63 1.41 22.16 -17.90
CA TYR A 63 2.81 22.51 -17.67
C TYR A 63 2.92 23.90 -17.02
N MET A 64 4.12 24.31 -16.62
CA MET A 64 4.35 25.62 -15.98
C MET A 64 3.97 26.82 -16.87
N ASP A 65 3.97 26.63 -18.19
CA ASP A 65 3.76 27.66 -19.21
C ASP A 65 2.42 27.52 -19.95
N GLY A 66 1.56 26.57 -19.56
CA GLY A 66 0.20 26.48 -20.08
C GLY A 66 -0.45 25.12 -19.91
N SER A 67 -1.65 25.00 -20.44
CA SER A 67 -2.38 23.75 -20.61
C SER A 67 -2.60 23.48 -22.10
N ASN A 68 -2.45 22.21 -22.46
CA ASN A 68 -2.62 21.70 -23.81
C ASN A 68 -3.66 20.59 -23.75
N HIS A 69 -4.68 20.71 -24.58
CA HIS A 69 -5.75 19.73 -24.68
C HIS A 69 -5.86 19.27 -26.13
N GLY A 70 -6.32 18.04 -26.33
CA GLY A 70 -6.48 17.49 -27.67
C GLY A 70 -7.52 16.41 -27.71
N TYR A 71 -8.06 16.20 -28.90
CA TYR A 71 -9.01 15.15 -29.20
C TYR A 71 -8.58 14.47 -30.48
N TYR A 72 -8.75 13.15 -30.56
CA TYR A 72 -8.73 12.45 -31.83
C TYR A 72 -9.71 11.29 -31.88
N GLU A 73 -10.20 11.04 -33.08
CA GLU A 73 -11.08 9.94 -33.41
C GLU A 73 -10.30 8.89 -34.23
N LEU A 74 -10.55 7.62 -33.93
CA LEU A 74 -9.91 6.47 -34.54
C LEU A 74 -10.90 5.73 -35.44
N ASN A 75 -10.43 5.13 -36.52
CA ASN A 75 -11.21 4.18 -37.30
C ASN A 75 -11.15 2.77 -36.68
N GLU A 76 -11.82 1.81 -37.31
CA GLU A 76 -11.88 0.40 -36.86
C GLU A 76 -10.49 -0.27 -36.85
N GLU A 77 -9.54 0.21 -37.64
CA GLU A 77 -8.16 -0.27 -37.65
C GLU A 77 -7.22 0.49 -36.69
N GLY A 78 -7.74 1.41 -35.88
CA GLY A 78 -6.95 2.20 -34.93
C GLY A 78 -6.16 3.34 -35.58
N ASN A 79 -6.44 3.71 -36.83
CA ASN A 79 -5.85 4.87 -37.49
C ASN A 79 -6.64 6.13 -37.15
N LYS A 80 -5.95 7.28 -36.98
CA LYS A 80 -6.61 8.56 -36.75
C LYS A 80 -7.42 9.01 -37.96
N GLU A 81 -8.72 9.24 -37.77
CA GLU A 81 -9.61 9.83 -38.76
C GLU A 81 -9.72 11.34 -38.63
N SER A 82 -9.65 11.85 -37.39
CA SER A 82 -9.62 13.27 -37.14
C SER A 82 -8.90 13.62 -35.86
N GLU A 83 -8.33 14.81 -35.77
CA GLU A 83 -7.78 15.37 -34.54
C GLU A 83 -7.94 16.89 -34.46
N VAL A 84 -7.95 17.42 -33.24
CA VAL A 84 -7.96 18.86 -32.96
C VAL A 84 -7.25 19.16 -31.65
N TRP A 85 -6.61 20.32 -31.56
CA TRP A 85 -5.81 20.73 -30.41
C TRP A 85 -6.21 22.12 -29.89
N PHE A 86 -6.14 22.29 -28.57
CA PHE A 86 -6.47 23.53 -27.87
C PHE A 86 -5.35 23.89 -26.88
N TYR A 87 -5.03 25.17 -26.80
CA TYR A 87 -3.91 25.69 -26.01
C TYR A 87 -4.33 26.89 -25.17
N SER A 88 -4.01 26.83 -23.88
CA SER A 88 -4.13 27.94 -22.95
C SER A 88 -2.75 28.22 -22.36
N LEU A 89 -2.01 29.15 -22.96
CA LEU A 89 -0.61 29.43 -22.61
C LEU A 89 -0.51 30.57 -21.61
N PHE A 90 0.43 30.47 -20.67
CA PHE A 90 0.78 31.52 -19.74
C PHE A 90 1.93 32.36 -20.27
N LYS A 91 1.82 33.67 -20.16
CA LYS A 91 2.92 34.60 -20.38
C LYS A 91 3.07 35.52 -19.18
N THR A 92 4.30 35.64 -18.67
CA THR A 92 4.68 36.62 -17.65
C THR A 92 5.71 37.59 -18.23
N GLU A 93 5.31 38.83 -18.50
CA GLU A 93 6.27 39.89 -18.89
C GLU A 93 6.56 40.88 -17.75
N THR A 94 5.67 40.98 -16.76
CA THR A 94 5.72 41.99 -15.69
C THR A 94 5.50 41.39 -14.28
N GLY A 95 5.38 40.06 -14.17
CA GLY A 95 4.97 39.36 -12.95
C GLY A 95 3.47 39.06 -12.88
N GLU A 96 2.66 39.61 -13.79
CA GLU A 96 1.25 39.24 -13.97
C GLU A 96 1.11 38.08 -14.95
N MET A 97 0.25 37.11 -14.60
CA MET A 97 -0.06 35.95 -15.42
C MET A 97 -1.12 36.32 -16.47
N ILE A 98 -0.75 36.34 -17.75
CA ILE A 98 -1.69 36.57 -18.85
C ILE A 98 -1.89 35.27 -19.62
N TYR A 99 -3.15 34.86 -19.75
CA TYR A 99 -3.56 33.72 -20.57
C TYR A 99 -3.64 34.11 -22.04
N VAL A 100 -3.04 33.30 -22.90
CA VAL A 100 -3.14 33.37 -24.36
C VAL A 100 -3.86 32.11 -24.83
N TYR A 101 -5.07 32.29 -25.35
CA TYR A 101 -5.92 31.22 -25.85
C TYR A 101 -5.67 31.01 -27.34
N MET A 102 -5.40 29.78 -27.72
CA MET A 102 -5.16 29.41 -29.11
C MET A 102 -5.82 28.07 -29.44
N VAL A 103 -6.31 27.95 -30.66
CA VAL A 103 -6.96 26.73 -31.15
C VAL A 103 -6.30 26.30 -32.46
N ASP A 104 -6.26 24.99 -32.69
CA ASP A 104 -5.96 24.41 -33.99
C ASP A 104 -7.25 24.25 -34.80
N LEU A 105 -7.10 24.08 -36.11
CA LEU A 105 -8.19 23.63 -36.96
C LEU A 105 -8.30 22.10 -36.87
N PRO A 106 -9.50 21.53 -37.02
CA PRO A 106 -9.63 20.09 -37.08
C PRO A 106 -8.90 19.57 -38.33
N GLU A 107 -8.00 18.61 -38.12
CA GLU A 107 -7.35 17.86 -39.19
C GLU A 107 -8.07 16.52 -39.36
N TYR A 108 -8.30 16.14 -40.61
CA TYR A 108 -8.97 14.89 -41.00
C TYR A 108 -8.02 14.01 -41.81
N SER A 109 -8.30 12.71 -41.88
CA SER A 109 -7.60 11.80 -42.80
C SER A 109 -7.86 12.13 -44.29
N ASP A 110 -8.97 12.83 -44.58
CA ASP A 110 -9.32 13.37 -45.90
C ASP A 110 -8.62 14.71 -46.16
N GLU A 111 -7.56 14.69 -46.98
CA GLU A 111 -6.77 15.88 -47.31
C GLU A 111 -7.55 16.90 -48.15
N ASP A 112 -8.54 16.48 -48.96
CA ASP A 112 -9.38 17.43 -49.71
C ASP A 112 -10.26 18.25 -48.75
N LYS A 113 -10.72 17.63 -47.65
CA LYS A 113 -11.43 18.33 -46.58
C LYS A 113 -10.51 19.30 -45.85
N ASN A 114 -9.29 18.88 -45.51
CA ASN A 114 -8.28 19.75 -44.88
C ASN A 114 -7.93 20.94 -45.77
N GLN A 115 -7.74 20.74 -47.08
CA GLN A 115 -7.41 21.81 -48.02
C GLN A 115 -8.52 22.87 -48.06
N LYS A 116 -9.79 22.45 -48.15
CA LYS A 116 -10.93 23.38 -48.14
C LYS A 116 -10.99 24.21 -46.85
N ILE A 117 -10.71 23.61 -45.71
CA ILE A 117 -10.66 24.32 -44.41
C ILE A 117 -9.51 25.34 -44.44
N ARG A 118 -8.31 24.94 -44.87
CA ARG A 118 -7.14 25.81 -44.95
C ARG A 118 -7.33 26.99 -45.92
N GLU A 119 -8.02 26.77 -47.04
CA GLU A 119 -8.36 27.83 -48.02
C GLU A 119 -9.42 28.81 -47.50
N SER A 120 -10.23 28.40 -46.51
CA SER A 120 -11.30 29.23 -45.96
C SER A 120 -10.83 30.24 -44.90
N ILE A 121 -9.56 30.18 -44.48
CA ILE A 121 -8.99 31.01 -43.43
C ILE A 121 -7.91 31.92 -44.01
N GLU A 122 -8.07 33.22 -43.80
CA GLU A 122 -7.14 34.24 -44.32
C GLU A 122 -6.01 34.56 -43.32
N GLU A 123 -6.22 34.23 -42.04
CA GLU A 123 -5.30 34.49 -40.95
C GLU A 123 -4.04 33.62 -41.01
N THR A 124 -2.89 34.23 -40.72
CA THR A 124 -1.62 33.48 -40.62
C THR A 124 -1.52 32.81 -39.25
N PRO A 125 -1.39 31.47 -39.16
CA PRO A 125 -1.28 30.77 -37.89
C PRO A 125 0.09 30.99 -37.24
N TYR A 126 0.14 30.84 -35.93
CA TYR A 126 1.38 30.60 -35.20
C TYR A 126 1.78 29.14 -35.36
N ILE A 127 3.00 28.88 -35.85
CA ILE A 127 3.51 27.52 -36.04
C ILE A 127 4.30 27.09 -34.81
N LYS A 128 3.83 26.07 -34.09
CA LYS A 128 4.53 25.52 -32.94
C LYS A 128 5.64 24.57 -33.39
N GLY A 129 6.89 24.97 -33.16
CA GLY A 129 8.06 24.42 -33.86
C GLY A 129 8.37 22.92 -33.70
N TYR A 130 7.96 22.26 -32.61
CA TYR A 130 8.27 20.83 -32.40
C TYR A 130 7.32 19.88 -33.14
N ASN A 131 6.03 20.24 -33.27
CA ASN A 131 4.98 19.40 -33.86
C ASN A 131 4.35 19.99 -35.14
N HIS A 132 4.82 21.14 -35.61
CA HIS A 132 4.27 21.87 -36.77
C HIS A 132 2.77 22.22 -36.70
N ILE A 133 2.19 22.22 -35.50
CA ILE A 133 0.79 22.56 -35.23
C ILE A 133 0.55 24.05 -35.57
N LYS A 134 -0.57 24.33 -36.25
CA LYS A 134 -0.97 25.67 -36.72
C LYS A 134 -2.02 26.28 -35.79
N LEU A 135 -1.59 27.18 -34.92
CA LEU A 135 -2.45 27.73 -33.88
C LEU A 135 -2.97 29.12 -34.22
N TYR A 136 -4.26 29.34 -34.00
CA TYR A 136 -4.96 30.59 -34.20
C TYR A 136 -5.31 31.19 -32.84
N ARG A 137 -4.88 32.43 -32.60
CA ARG A 137 -5.20 33.13 -31.36
C ARG A 137 -6.66 33.57 -31.37
N VAL A 138 -7.36 33.29 -30.27
CA VAL A 138 -8.77 33.63 -30.07
C VAL A 138 -8.97 34.42 -28.79
N THR A 139 -10.14 35.03 -28.61
CA THR A 139 -10.53 35.58 -27.30
C THR A 139 -10.84 34.45 -26.32
N LYS A 140 -10.92 34.80 -25.03
CA LYS A 140 -11.32 33.83 -23.99
C LYS A 140 -12.72 33.29 -24.27
N GLU A 141 -13.67 34.16 -24.60
CA GLU A 141 -15.06 33.80 -24.87
C GLU A 141 -15.18 32.84 -26.06
N GLN A 142 -14.42 33.10 -27.13
CA GLN A 142 -14.35 32.22 -28.30
C GLN A 142 -13.70 30.87 -27.95
N TYR A 143 -12.67 30.86 -27.12
CA TYR A 143 -12.05 29.61 -26.68
C TYR A 143 -13.02 28.76 -25.87
N GLU A 144 -13.73 29.36 -24.90
CA GLU A 144 -14.76 28.68 -24.11
C GLU A 144 -15.87 28.13 -25.00
N GLU A 145 -16.36 28.90 -25.97
CA GLU A 145 -17.36 28.45 -26.96
C GLU A 145 -16.86 27.24 -27.78
N LEU A 146 -15.62 27.29 -28.28
CA LEU A 146 -15.05 26.25 -29.13
C LEU A 146 -14.64 24.97 -28.37
N THR A 147 -14.47 25.05 -27.04
CA THR A 147 -13.93 23.94 -26.23
C THR A 147 -14.91 23.36 -25.23
N SER A 148 -16.07 23.99 -24.99
CA SER A 148 -17.07 23.55 -24.00
C SER A 148 -17.46 22.08 -24.21
N ASP A 149 -17.85 21.72 -25.43
CA ASP A 149 -18.29 20.35 -25.77
C ASP A 149 -17.19 19.31 -25.55
N TYR A 150 -15.93 19.67 -25.78
CA TYR A 150 -14.79 18.80 -25.53
C TYR A 150 -14.61 18.53 -24.03
N PHE A 151 -14.63 19.58 -23.20
CA PHE A 151 -14.48 19.43 -21.75
C PHE A 151 -15.68 18.70 -21.13
N GLU A 152 -16.89 18.96 -21.61
CA GLU A 152 -18.08 18.20 -21.21
C GLU A 152 -17.94 16.71 -21.57
N SER A 153 -17.47 16.40 -22.77
CA SER A 153 -17.22 15.02 -23.21
C SER A 153 -16.11 14.34 -22.41
N LEU A 154 -15.07 15.07 -22.03
CA LEU A 154 -13.98 14.56 -21.20
C LEU A 154 -14.48 14.16 -19.81
N GLU A 155 -15.28 15.02 -19.17
CA GLU A 155 -15.87 14.73 -17.85
C GLU A 155 -16.91 13.60 -17.92
N LEU A 156 -17.80 13.62 -18.93
CA LEU A 156 -18.75 12.54 -19.14
C LEU A 156 -18.03 11.21 -19.40
N GLY A 157 -16.97 11.22 -20.20
CA GLY A 157 -16.16 10.05 -20.49
C GLY A 157 -15.46 9.50 -19.24
N LYS A 158 -14.99 10.35 -18.32
CA LYS A 158 -14.45 9.91 -17.02
C LYS A 158 -15.49 9.20 -16.19
N GLU A 159 -16.69 9.76 -16.08
CA GLU A 159 -17.79 9.15 -15.31
C GLU A 159 -18.25 7.83 -15.95
N LYS A 160 -18.48 7.82 -17.26
CA LYS A 160 -18.92 6.62 -17.99
C LYS A 160 -17.89 5.51 -18.02
N ARG A 161 -16.59 5.83 -18.03
CA ARG A 161 -15.53 4.81 -17.95
C ARG A 161 -15.60 3.98 -16.67
N LYS A 162 -16.09 4.54 -15.56
CA LYS A 162 -16.27 3.78 -14.31
C LYS A 162 -17.23 2.61 -14.48
N GLU A 163 -18.24 2.73 -15.35
CA GLU A 163 -19.23 1.68 -15.64
C GLU A 163 -18.62 0.48 -16.38
N VAL A 164 -17.46 0.66 -17.02
CA VAL A 164 -16.75 -0.35 -17.81
C VAL A 164 -15.34 -0.60 -17.30
N THR A 165 -15.04 -0.16 -16.08
CA THR A 165 -13.75 -0.38 -15.41
C THR A 165 -13.87 -1.53 -14.43
N TYR A 166 -12.86 -2.39 -14.43
CA TYR A 166 -12.78 -3.57 -13.61
C TYR A 166 -11.38 -3.73 -13.01
N THR A 167 -11.30 -4.42 -11.87
CA THR A 167 -10.06 -5.06 -11.40
C THR A 167 -9.81 -6.36 -12.17
N TYR A 168 -8.65 -6.99 -11.96
CA TYR A 168 -8.37 -8.30 -12.59
C TYR A 168 -9.37 -9.35 -12.07
N GLU A 169 -9.65 -9.26 -10.78
CA GLU A 169 -10.50 -10.15 -10.02
C GLU A 169 -11.95 -10.06 -10.49
N GLU A 170 -12.48 -8.85 -10.72
CA GLU A 170 -13.84 -8.67 -11.24
C GLU A 170 -14.05 -9.25 -12.64
N LEU A 171 -13.02 -9.26 -13.49
CA LEU A 171 -13.11 -9.79 -14.86
C LEU A 171 -12.88 -11.30 -14.95
N PHE A 172 -11.98 -11.85 -14.13
CA PHE A 172 -11.43 -13.18 -14.36
C PHE A 172 -11.58 -14.14 -13.17
N HIS A 173 -12.10 -13.70 -12.03
CA HIS A 173 -12.36 -14.56 -10.88
C HIS A 173 -13.84 -14.59 -10.51
N ASP A 174 -14.35 -15.78 -10.19
CA ASP A 174 -15.67 -15.93 -9.59
C ASP A 174 -15.69 -15.22 -8.23
N GLU A 175 -16.81 -14.55 -7.89
CA GLU A 175 -16.98 -13.99 -6.55
C GLU A 175 -16.69 -15.07 -5.50
N ILE A 176 -15.75 -14.81 -4.57
CA ILE A 176 -15.51 -15.75 -3.48
C ILE A 176 -16.81 -15.91 -2.70
N GLU A 177 -17.37 -17.11 -2.67
CA GLU A 177 -18.59 -17.38 -1.91
C GLU A 177 -18.34 -17.24 -0.41
N PHE A 178 -19.36 -16.82 0.34
CA PHE A 178 -19.34 -16.90 1.79
C PHE A 178 -19.25 -18.38 2.21
N VAL A 179 -18.50 -18.65 3.28
CA VAL A 179 -18.49 -19.98 3.88
C VAL A 179 -19.88 -20.41 4.32
N SER A 180 -20.15 -21.71 4.24
CA SER A 180 -21.36 -22.30 4.80
C SER A 180 -21.38 -22.18 6.34
N ASP A 181 -22.57 -22.24 6.94
CA ASP A 181 -22.73 -22.25 8.41
C ASP A 181 -21.96 -23.40 9.08
N GLU A 182 -21.86 -24.55 8.41
CA GLU A 182 -21.09 -25.70 8.91
C GLU A 182 -19.61 -25.37 8.94
N LYS A 183 -19.09 -24.78 7.85
CA LYS A 183 -17.68 -24.39 7.78
C LYS A 183 -17.34 -23.25 8.75
N PHE A 184 -18.25 -22.29 8.92
CA PHE A 184 -18.08 -21.24 9.92
C PHE A 184 -17.97 -21.80 11.34
N LYS A 185 -18.77 -22.82 11.70
CA LYS A 185 -18.67 -23.47 13.01
C LYS A 185 -17.31 -24.14 13.24
N GLU A 186 -16.73 -24.75 12.20
CA GLU A 186 -15.37 -25.31 12.28
C GLU A 186 -14.33 -24.23 12.56
N ILE A 187 -14.38 -23.12 11.82
CA ILE A 187 -13.49 -21.97 11.99
C ILE A 187 -13.65 -21.39 13.41
N ASN A 188 -14.88 -21.13 13.84
CA ASN A 188 -15.17 -20.58 15.16
C ASN A 188 -14.67 -21.48 16.30
N ASN A 189 -14.80 -22.81 16.16
CA ASN A 189 -14.26 -23.73 17.16
C ASN A 189 -12.72 -23.65 17.24
N ALA A 190 -12.03 -23.51 16.10
CA ALA A 190 -10.57 -23.33 16.10
C ALA A 190 -10.14 -22.01 16.74
N TYR A 191 -10.86 -20.91 16.47
CA TYR A 191 -10.59 -19.60 17.07
C TYR A 191 -10.79 -19.60 18.60
N LYS A 192 -11.76 -20.36 19.12
CA LYS A 192 -11.98 -20.50 20.58
C LYS A 192 -10.85 -21.20 21.32
N GLU A 193 -9.98 -21.92 20.62
CA GLU A 193 -8.77 -22.50 21.22
C GLU A 193 -7.63 -21.47 21.35
N ILE A 194 -7.80 -20.27 20.78
CA ILE A 194 -6.82 -19.19 20.86
C ILE A 194 -7.12 -18.31 22.07
N ASP A 195 -6.11 -18.18 22.93
CA ASP A 195 -6.09 -17.20 23.99
C ASP A 195 -5.34 -15.96 23.50
N PHE A 196 -6.08 -14.97 23.01
CA PHE A 196 -5.48 -13.72 22.54
C PHE A 196 -4.96 -12.84 23.68
N PHE A 197 -5.45 -13.02 24.91
CA PHE A 197 -5.10 -12.19 26.05
C PHE A 197 -3.72 -12.61 26.59
N GLY A 198 -2.83 -11.65 26.77
CA GLY A 198 -1.50 -11.88 27.30
C GLY A 198 -1.27 -11.11 28.59
N GLU A 199 -0.52 -11.73 29.50
CA GLU A 199 0.05 -11.07 30.66
C GLU A 199 1.52 -10.70 30.37
N PHE A 200 2.01 -9.65 31.03
CA PHE A 200 3.42 -9.27 30.99
C PHE A 200 4.09 -9.80 32.25
N GLU A 201 4.58 -11.03 32.20
CA GLU A 201 5.12 -11.72 33.37
C GLU A 201 6.43 -11.05 33.85
N GLN A 202 6.61 -10.89 35.16
CA GLN A 202 7.82 -10.23 35.69
C GLN A 202 9.06 -11.14 35.75
N GLY A 203 8.91 -12.43 35.41
CA GLY A 203 9.91 -13.46 35.65
C GLY A 203 10.14 -13.72 37.15
N ASP A 204 11.32 -14.24 37.48
CA ASP A 204 11.74 -14.54 38.85
C ASP A 204 11.89 -13.25 39.68
N LYS A 205 10.94 -13.05 40.59
CA LYS A 205 10.87 -11.88 41.48
C LYS A 205 11.98 -11.85 42.52
N GLU A 206 12.55 -13.00 42.89
CA GLU A 206 13.65 -13.06 43.88
C GLU A 206 14.97 -12.56 43.28
N LYS A 207 15.16 -12.74 41.98
CA LYS A 207 16.33 -12.29 41.23
C LYS A 207 16.13 -10.98 40.47
N LYS A 208 15.00 -10.29 40.64
CA LYS A 208 14.67 -9.06 39.91
C LYS A 208 15.80 -8.02 39.95
N GLU A 209 16.30 -7.68 41.14
CA GLU A 209 17.36 -6.66 41.30
C GLU A 209 18.68 -7.11 40.64
N TYR A 210 18.96 -8.41 40.63
CA TYR A 210 20.13 -8.98 39.96
C TYR A 210 20.04 -8.80 38.43
N TYR A 211 18.90 -9.14 37.81
CA TYR A 211 18.72 -8.97 36.37
C TYR A 211 18.68 -7.49 35.97
N GLN A 212 18.05 -6.63 36.77
CA GLN A 212 18.09 -5.18 36.55
C GLN A 212 19.53 -4.67 36.52
N GLU A 213 20.38 -5.10 37.46
CA GLU A 213 21.78 -4.70 37.48
C GLU A 213 22.56 -5.16 36.22
N LYS A 214 22.31 -6.39 35.73
CA LYS A 214 22.94 -6.88 34.48
C LYS A 214 22.63 -5.98 33.28
N PHE A 215 21.37 -5.58 33.13
CA PHE A 215 20.99 -4.66 32.07
C PHE A 215 21.42 -3.22 32.35
N HIS A 216 21.57 -2.80 33.61
CA HIS A 216 22.15 -1.49 33.92
C HIS A 216 23.60 -1.37 33.48
N GLN A 217 24.39 -2.44 33.68
CA GLN A 217 25.77 -2.54 33.19
C GLN A 217 25.85 -2.43 31.66
N LEU A 218 24.89 -3.02 30.94
CA LEU A 218 24.77 -2.86 29.50
C LEU A 218 24.54 -1.38 29.11
N LEU A 219 23.58 -0.71 29.76
CA LEU A 219 23.23 0.69 29.46
C LEU A 219 24.34 1.68 29.82
N LYS A 220 25.17 1.37 30.82
CA LYS A 220 26.38 2.12 31.17
C LYS A 220 27.59 1.81 30.28
N GLU A 221 27.43 0.88 29.33
CA GLU A 221 28.50 0.37 28.47
C GLU A 221 29.67 -0.26 29.25
N GLU A 222 29.39 -0.87 30.39
CA GLU A 222 30.38 -1.63 31.18
C GLU A 222 30.58 -3.03 30.61
N VAL A 223 29.55 -3.57 29.95
CA VAL A 223 29.55 -4.87 29.26
C VAL A 223 29.16 -4.69 27.79
N LYS A 224 29.64 -5.62 26.96
CA LYS A 224 29.23 -5.75 25.56
C LYS A 224 28.04 -6.69 25.46
N PHE A 225 27.25 -6.54 24.41
CA PHE A 225 26.27 -7.54 24.01
C PHE A 225 26.71 -8.26 22.74
N THR A 226 26.22 -9.48 22.55
CA THR A 226 26.41 -10.28 21.34
C THR A 226 25.33 -9.92 20.32
N LEU A 227 25.74 -9.38 19.19
CA LEU A 227 24.87 -9.08 18.04
C LEU A 227 24.73 -10.29 17.11
N SER A 228 25.78 -11.09 16.99
CA SER A 228 25.86 -12.33 16.23
C SER A 228 26.99 -13.20 16.78
N GLU A 229 27.09 -14.47 16.37
CA GLU A 229 28.07 -15.44 16.88
C GLU A 229 29.52 -14.93 16.93
N GLU A 230 29.91 -14.01 16.05
CA GLU A 230 31.28 -13.48 15.94
C GLU A 230 31.41 -12.01 16.40
N THR A 231 30.31 -11.35 16.77
CA THR A 231 30.29 -9.88 16.97
C THR A 231 29.76 -9.49 18.34
N GLN A 232 30.65 -8.90 19.16
CA GLN A 232 30.32 -8.28 20.42
C GLN A 232 30.68 -6.79 20.42
N ILE A 233 29.70 -5.95 20.74
CA ILE A 233 29.81 -4.50 20.65
C ILE A 233 29.16 -3.81 21.86
N TYR A 234 29.54 -2.56 22.10
CA TYR A 234 28.83 -1.66 23.01
C TYR A 234 27.59 -1.06 22.33
N LEU A 235 26.67 -0.50 23.11
CA LEU A 235 25.44 0.09 22.57
C LEU A 235 25.70 1.31 21.68
N SER A 236 26.71 2.13 21.99
CA SER A 236 27.17 3.27 21.22
C SER A 236 27.74 2.90 19.85
N GLU A 237 28.26 1.68 19.71
CA GLU A 237 28.73 1.12 18.44
C GLU A 237 27.57 0.59 17.59
N TYR A 238 26.37 0.42 18.16
CA TYR A 238 25.20 -0.11 17.46
C TYR A 238 24.36 1.01 16.84
N GLU A 239 24.51 1.19 15.52
CA GLU A 239 23.80 2.22 14.76
C GLU A 239 22.27 2.19 14.91
N GLY A 240 21.69 1.02 15.20
CA GLY A 240 20.23 0.89 15.38
C GLY A 240 19.66 1.71 16.55
N LEU A 241 20.45 1.94 17.59
CA LEU A 241 20.09 2.72 18.78
C LEU A 241 20.66 4.13 18.76
N SER A 242 21.18 4.56 17.61
CA SER A 242 21.50 5.97 17.44
C SER A 242 20.21 6.79 17.46
N ALA A 243 20.13 7.75 18.38
CA ALA A 243 19.12 8.79 18.26
C ALA A 243 19.56 9.70 17.11
N TYR A 244 18.62 10.11 16.25
CA TYR A 244 18.78 11.29 15.41
C TYR A 244 18.12 12.49 16.11
N PRO A 245 18.72 13.13 17.13
CA PRO A 245 18.26 14.43 17.54
C PRO A 245 18.30 15.33 16.31
N LYS A 246 17.23 16.09 16.06
CA LYS A 246 17.14 17.05 14.94
C LYS A 246 18.29 18.07 14.88
N ASN A 247 19.16 18.13 15.90
CA ASN A 247 20.25 19.11 16.05
C ASN A 247 21.61 18.54 16.48
N ALA A 248 21.81 17.22 16.56
CA ALA A 248 23.12 16.65 16.97
C ALA A 248 24.06 16.46 15.77
N LYS A 249 25.33 16.83 15.95
CA LYS A 249 26.37 16.69 14.90
C LYS A 249 26.81 15.24 14.69
N GLU A 250 26.66 14.41 15.72
CA GLU A 250 26.96 12.97 15.68
C GLU A 250 25.89 12.23 16.48
N PRO A 251 25.36 11.11 15.97
CA PRO A 251 24.42 10.28 16.71
C PRO A 251 25.11 9.63 17.91
N ALA A 252 24.52 9.70 19.10
CA ALA A 252 25.01 9.01 20.29
C ALA A 252 23.86 8.30 21.02
N PHE A 253 24.18 7.21 21.72
CA PHE A 253 23.24 6.54 22.61
C PHE A 253 23.13 7.31 23.92
N GLU A 254 21.91 7.75 24.25
CA GLU A 254 21.59 8.45 25.50
C GLU A 254 20.49 7.66 26.22
N PRO A 255 20.78 6.95 27.32
CA PRO A 255 19.81 6.10 28.00
C PRO A 255 18.49 6.80 28.36
N GLU A 256 18.55 8.07 28.74
CA GLU A 256 17.39 8.87 29.17
C GLU A 256 16.44 9.24 28.00
N ALA A 257 16.90 9.12 26.75
CA ALA A 257 16.10 9.36 25.55
C ALA A 257 15.11 8.22 25.23
N TYR A 258 15.16 7.12 25.97
CA TYR A 258 14.38 5.91 25.74
C TYR A 258 13.33 5.68 26.86
N LEU A 259 12.41 4.76 26.58
CA LEU A 259 11.58 4.08 27.55
C LEU A 259 11.97 2.60 27.56
N TYR A 260 11.81 1.94 28.70
CA TYR A 260 12.27 0.58 28.90
C TYR A 260 11.11 -0.29 29.35
N SER A 261 10.77 -1.33 28.60
CA SER A 261 9.87 -2.37 29.12
C SER A 261 10.70 -3.51 29.70
N PHE A 262 10.36 -3.97 30.90
CA PHE A 262 11.13 -4.99 31.62
C PHE A 262 10.21 -6.09 32.13
N TYR A 263 10.19 -7.22 31.42
CA TYR A 263 9.31 -8.36 31.65
C TYR A 263 9.86 -9.58 30.91
N ASP A 264 9.39 -10.77 31.28
CA ASP A 264 9.72 -12.05 30.66
C ASP A 264 8.97 -12.19 29.33
N VAL A 265 9.68 -11.92 28.24
CA VAL A 265 9.18 -11.85 26.87
C VAL A 265 8.95 -13.25 26.31
N ASN A 266 9.85 -14.19 26.61
CA ASN A 266 9.85 -15.54 26.05
C ASN A 266 9.30 -16.61 27.01
N GLY A 267 8.96 -16.25 28.25
CA GLY A 267 8.41 -17.12 29.28
C GLY A 267 9.41 -18.12 29.85
N ASP A 268 10.71 -17.80 29.87
CA ASP A 268 11.75 -18.65 30.45
C ASP A 268 12.02 -18.36 31.95
N GLY A 269 11.30 -17.39 32.53
CA GLY A 269 11.44 -16.94 33.90
C GLY A 269 12.49 -15.84 34.10
N ILE A 270 13.22 -15.44 33.05
CA ILE A 270 14.22 -14.37 33.08
C ILE A 270 13.67 -13.16 32.31
N PRO A 271 13.51 -11.99 32.96
CA PRO A 271 13.01 -10.80 32.27
C PRO A 271 14.00 -10.25 31.24
N GLU A 272 13.52 -9.91 30.06
CA GLU A 272 14.27 -9.16 29.04
C GLU A 272 14.13 -7.64 29.20
N LEU A 273 15.13 -6.92 28.67
CA LEU A 273 15.08 -5.48 28.50
C LEU A 273 14.65 -5.11 27.08
N CYS A 274 13.46 -4.52 26.95
CA CYS A 274 12.99 -3.91 25.72
C CYS A 274 13.33 -2.41 25.71
N ILE A 275 14.17 -1.97 24.77
CA ILE A 275 14.49 -0.56 24.56
C ILE A 275 13.53 0.05 23.53
N ASN A 276 12.74 1.01 23.98
CA ASN A 276 11.70 1.69 23.21
C ASN A 276 12.09 3.15 22.96
N PRO A 277 12.40 3.56 21.73
CA PRO A 277 12.68 4.96 21.43
C PRO A 277 11.45 5.86 21.63
N ARG A 278 11.67 7.04 22.24
CA ARG A 278 10.64 8.07 22.42
C ARG A 278 10.28 8.77 21.10
N GLU A 279 11.28 9.04 20.25
CA GLU A 279 11.11 9.69 18.94
C GLU A 279 12.01 9.05 17.87
N GLY A 280 11.61 9.18 16.59
CA GLY A 280 12.49 8.98 15.42
C GLY A 280 12.84 7.54 15.03
N ASN A 281 12.93 6.60 15.98
CA ASN A 281 13.35 5.22 15.69
C ASN A 281 12.17 4.27 15.48
N LEU A 282 12.30 3.42 14.46
CA LEU A 282 11.22 2.59 13.93
C LEU A 282 11.10 1.21 14.60
N TYR A 283 12.04 0.85 15.49
CA TYR A 283 12.17 -0.49 16.04
C TYR A 283 12.13 -0.52 17.57
N TYR A 284 11.61 -1.63 18.10
CA TYR A 284 11.87 -2.14 19.43
C TYR A 284 13.12 -3.02 19.39
N TYR A 285 13.96 -2.92 20.42
CA TYR A 285 15.14 -3.77 20.59
C TYR A 285 14.99 -4.59 21.87
N ILE A 286 15.05 -5.91 21.76
CA ILE A 286 14.86 -6.81 22.89
C ILE A 286 16.20 -7.45 23.22
N PHE A 287 16.72 -7.18 24.41
CA PHE A 287 17.94 -7.76 24.92
C PHE A 287 17.62 -8.86 25.93
N GLN A 288 18.23 -10.02 25.74
CA GLN A 288 18.08 -11.17 26.61
C GLN A 288 19.38 -11.46 27.34
N TYR A 289 19.27 -11.82 28.62
CA TYR A 289 20.39 -12.25 29.43
C TYR A 289 20.38 -13.78 29.57
N ILE A 290 21.51 -14.42 29.31
CA ILE A 290 21.70 -15.87 29.39
C ILE A 290 22.50 -16.17 30.65
N GLU A 291 21.85 -16.75 31.67
CA GLU A 291 22.49 -17.02 32.97
C GLU A 291 23.66 -18.01 32.86
N GLU A 292 23.58 -19.00 31.97
CA GLU A 292 24.58 -20.07 31.86
C GLU A 292 25.93 -19.58 31.34
N THR A 293 25.92 -18.60 30.42
CA THR A 293 27.13 -18.04 29.81
C THR A 293 27.51 -16.67 30.36
N ASP A 294 26.64 -16.06 31.17
CA ASP A 294 26.76 -14.68 31.64
C ASP A 294 26.84 -13.68 30.48
N GLU A 295 26.01 -13.87 29.45
CA GLU A 295 26.01 -13.08 28.22
C GLU A 295 24.70 -12.32 28.03
N ILE A 296 24.80 -11.14 27.41
CA ILE A 296 23.64 -10.39 26.93
C ILE A 296 23.62 -10.47 25.41
N ILE A 297 22.49 -10.82 24.82
CA ILE A 297 22.30 -10.92 23.37
C ILE A 297 21.23 -9.92 22.90
N LEU A 298 21.36 -9.42 21.67
CA LEU A 298 20.22 -8.80 20.99
C LEU A 298 19.35 -9.93 20.43
N ARG A 299 18.25 -10.24 21.11
CA ARG A 299 17.32 -11.30 20.73
C ARG A 299 16.52 -10.92 19.49
N ASP A 300 15.86 -9.76 19.54
CA ASP A 300 14.91 -9.35 18.52
C ASP A 300 15.02 -7.85 18.19
N LYS A 301 14.77 -7.54 16.91
CA LYS A 301 14.60 -6.18 16.39
C LYS A 301 13.26 -6.09 15.67
N ILE A 302 12.26 -5.48 16.32
CA ILE A 302 10.86 -5.55 15.87
C ILE A 302 10.39 -4.19 15.37
N TYR A 303 9.77 -4.13 14.19
CA TYR A 303 9.28 -2.87 13.62
C TYR A 303 8.00 -2.37 14.32
N LYS A 304 8.14 -1.34 15.16
CA LYS A 304 7.09 -0.82 16.05
C LYS A 304 5.80 -0.41 15.33
N LYS A 305 5.91 0.03 14.07
CA LYS A 305 4.74 0.44 13.29
C LYS A 305 3.81 -0.72 12.98
N TYR A 306 4.36 -1.92 12.76
CA TYR A 306 3.58 -3.08 12.31
C TYR A 306 3.34 -4.10 13.41
N TYR A 307 4.18 -4.17 14.44
CA TYR A 307 4.09 -5.20 15.45
C TYR A 307 3.79 -4.60 16.83
N GLN A 308 2.87 -5.22 17.56
CA GLN A 308 2.49 -4.85 18.92
C GLN A 308 2.72 -6.03 19.87
N ARG A 309 3.31 -5.75 21.03
CA ARG A 309 3.49 -6.77 22.09
C ARG A 309 2.17 -7.00 22.81
N MET A 310 1.75 -8.25 22.87
CA MET A 310 0.48 -8.65 23.49
C MET A 310 0.68 -9.26 24.88
N GLY A 311 1.93 -9.61 25.22
CA GLY A 311 2.33 -10.19 26.50
C GLY A 311 3.56 -11.08 26.32
N THR A 312 3.84 -11.90 27.35
CA THR A 312 4.78 -13.01 27.30
C THR A 312 4.38 -13.98 26.19
N LYS A 313 5.34 -14.36 25.33
CA LYS A 313 5.19 -15.23 24.14
C LYS A 313 4.23 -14.75 23.03
N LYS A 314 3.50 -13.65 23.21
CA LYS A 314 2.41 -13.22 22.32
C LYS A 314 2.70 -11.92 21.58
N THR A 315 2.52 -11.93 20.26
CA THR A 315 2.70 -10.75 19.40
C THR A 315 1.54 -10.60 18.41
N ALA A 316 1.03 -9.38 18.30
CA ALA A 316 0.10 -8.99 17.25
C ALA A 316 0.83 -8.22 16.15
N PHE A 317 0.30 -8.26 14.93
CA PHE A 317 0.75 -7.41 13.85
C PHE A 317 -0.39 -6.83 13.03
N SER A 318 -0.15 -5.64 12.48
CA SER A 318 -1.01 -4.96 11.54
C SER A 318 -0.15 -4.40 10.41
N ILE A 319 -0.38 -4.88 9.18
CA ILE A 319 0.40 -4.50 8.01
C ILE A 319 -0.58 -3.92 6.98
N PRO A 320 -0.42 -2.65 6.56
CA PRO A 320 -1.18 -2.11 5.44
C PRO A 320 -0.74 -2.80 4.14
N GLY A 321 -1.70 -3.32 3.38
CA GLY A 321 -1.48 -3.87 2.06
C GLY A 321 -1.34 -2.79 0.99
N MET A 322 -1.19 -3.22 -0.27
CA MET A 322 -1.00 -2.30 -1.41
C MET A 322 -2.31 -1.62 -1.86
N MET A 323 -3.48 -2.22 -1.60
CA MET A 323 -4.78 -1.81 -2.16
C MET A 323 -5.85 -1.56 -1.08
N SER A 324 -5.59 -0.66 -0.14
CA SER A 324 -6.50 -0.35 0.98
C SER A 324 -6.84 -1.53 1.90
N GLU A 325 -6.05 -2.60 1.82
CA GLU A 325 -6.12 -3.77 2.68
C GLU A 325 -5.45 -3.49 4.03
N ILE A 326 -6.01 -4.01 5.11
CA ILE A 326 -5.30 -4.10 6.39
C ILE A 326 -5.24 -5.56 6.79
N TYR A 327 -4.02 -6.09 6.83
CA TYR A 327 -3.74 -7.41 7.37
C TYR A 327 -3.57 -7.29 8.87
N TYR A 328 -4.32 -8.08 9.61
CA TYR A 328 -4.11 -8.31 11.02
C TYR A 328 -3.62 -9.73 11.23
N GLY A 329 -2.81 -9.92 12.26
CA GLY A 329 -2.41 -11.25 12.66
C GLY A 329 -1.91 -11.30 14.08
N PHE A 330 -1.84 -12.53 14.56
CA PHE A 330 -1.40 -12.87 15.90
C PHE A 330 -0.54 -14.11 15.81
N TYR A 331 0.55 -14.15 16.57
CA TYR A 331 1.33 -15.36 16.74
C TYR A 331 1.85 -15.51 18.16
N GLU A 332 2.01 -16.77 18.53
CA GLU A 332 2.67 -17.22 19.75
C GLU A 332 4.01 -17.85 19.43
N GLN A 333 4.96 -17.67 20.34
CA GLN A 333 6.31 -18.18 20.22
C GLN A 333 6.66 -19.08 21.40
N ASP A 334 7.53 -20.04 21.14
CA ASP A 334 8.20 -20.81 22.19
C ASP A 334 9.26 -19.96 22.90
N GLU A 335 9.92 -20.55 23.90
CA GLU A 335 11.00 -19.89 24.67
C GLU A 335 12.19 -19.45 23.79
N ARG A 336 12.39 -20.10 22.64
CA ARG A 336 13.47 -19.79 21.68
C ARG A 336 13.09 -18.71 20.69
N GLY A 337 11.81 -18.33 20.63
CA GLY A 337 11.29 -17.33 19.69
C GLY A 337 10.76 -17.95 18.39
N GLU A 338 10.71 -19.27 18.29
CA GLU A 338 10.11 -19.94 17.13
C GLU A 338 8.59 -19.90 17.25
N LYS A 339 7.89 -19.66 16.14
CA LYS A 339 6.42 -19.59 16.14
C LYS A 339 5.83 -20.97 16.42
N GLU A 340 4.95 -21.07 17.41
CA GLU A 340 4.16 -22.28 17.70
C GLU A 340 2.81 -22.23 16.99
N ARG A 341 2.21 -21.03 16.97
CA ARG A 341 0.88 -20.78 16.41
C ARG A 341 0.83 -19.42 15.73
N GLU A 342 0.10 -19.34 14.62
CA GLU A 342 -0.18 -18.09 13.90
C GLU A 342 -1.61 -18.09 13.37
N VAL A 343 -2.27 -16.93 13.41
CA VAL A 343 -3.56 -16.72 12.75
C VAL A 343 -3.57 -15.35 12.10
N THR A 344 -4.12 -15.27 10.90
CA THR A 344 -4.26 -14.01 10.16
C THR A 344 -5.70 -13.79 9.70
N PHE A 345 -6.05 -12.54 9.54
CA PHE A 345 -7.34 -12.11 9.01
C PHE A 345 -7.21 -10.70 8.46
N TYR A 346 -8.02 -10.35 7.46
CA TYR A 346 -7.95 -9.03 6.84
C TYR A 346 -9.33 -8.53 6.43
N SER A 347 -9.43 -7.20 6.34
CA SER A 347 -10.47 -6.53 5.59
C SER A 347 -9.86 -5.80 4.38
N ILE A 348 -10.55 -5.91 3.25
CA ILE A 348 -10.19 -5.23 2.00
C ILE A 348 -11.37 -4.39 1.54
N TYR A 349 -11.08 -3.20 1.05
CA TYR A 349 -12.06 -2.38 0.36
C TYR A 349 -11.95 -2.62 -1.15
N GLU A 350 -12.92 -3.33 -1.70
CA GLU A 350 -13.05 -3.55 -3.13
C GLU A 350 -13.96 -2.48 -3.73
N THR A 351 -13.65 -1.97 -4.91
CA THR A 351 -14.61 -1.13 -5.65
C THR A 351 -15.42 -2.05 -6.54
N LYS A 352 -16.71 -2.24 -6.24
CA LYS A 352 -17.65 -2.98 -7.08
C LYS A 352 -18.61 -2.02 -7.74
N THR A 353 -18.62 -1.99 -9.08
CA THR A 353 -19.53 -1.10 -9.85
C THR A 353 -19.46 0.39 -9.45
N GLY A 354 -18.29 0.85 -9.01
CA GLY A 354 -18.07 2.22 -8.53
C GLY A 354 -18.43 2.47 -7.05
N GLU A 355 -18.93 1.48 -6.32
CA GLU A 355 -19.16 1.53 -4.88
C GLU A 355 -18.07 0.80 -4.10
N LEU A 356 -17.64 1.36 -2.98
CA LEU A 356 -16.66 0.74 -2.10
C LEU A 356 -17.36 -0.28 -1.20
N VAL A 357 -16.97 -1.55 -1.32
CA VAL A 357 -17.49 -2.68 -0.55
C VAL A 357 -16.36 -3.23 0.32
N GLU A 358 -16.61 -3.37 1.62
CA GLU A 358 -15.67 -4.02 2.53
C GLU A 358 -15.89 -5.54 2.51
N VAL A 359 -14.82 -6.28 2.24
CA VAL A 359 -14.80 -7.75 2.23
C VAL A 359 -13.96 -8.23 3.40
N TYR A 360 -14.49 -9.22 4.12
CA TYR A 360 -13.88 -9.76 5.34
C TYR A 360 -13.44 -11.20 5.13
N MET A 361 -12.17 -11.48 5.46
CA MET A 361 -11.56 -12.79 5.25
C MET A 361 -10.75 -13.22 6.47
N VAL A 362 -10.84 -14.51 6.80
CA VAL A 362 -10.18 -15.13 7.96
C VAL A 362 -9.39 -16.36 7.54
N GLU A 363 -8.28 -16.61 8.20
CA GLU A 363 -7.49 -17.83 8.02
C GLU A 363 -7.81 -18.85 9.12
N MET A 364 -7.68 -20.15 8.81
CA MET A 364 -7.61 -21.14 9.88
C MET A 364 -6.33 -20.95 10.71
N PRO A 365 -6.39 -21.10 12.04
CA PRO A 365 -5.19 -21.03 12.87
C PRO A 365 -4.17 -22.10 12.44
N TYR A 366 -2.94 -21.67 12.23
CA TYR A 366 -1.82 -22.51 11.83
C TYR A 366 -1.00 -22.93 13.05
N TYR A 367 -0.65 -24.22 13.14
CA TYR A 367 0.15 -24.79 14.23
C TYR A 367 1.43 -25.41 13.66
N PHE A 368 2.58 -24.86 14.01
CA PHE A 368 3.86 -25.21 13.38
C PHE A 368 4.35 -26.63 13.71
N GLU A 369 4.00 -27.18 14.88
CA GLU A 369 4.38 -28.55 15.26
C GLU A 369 3.57 -29.66 14.55
N LYS A 370 2.42 -29.33 13.94
CA LYS A 370 1.44 -30.31 13.43
C LYS A 370 1.57 -30.59 11.92
N GLU A 371 2.60 -30.09 11.23
CA GLU A 371 2.69 -30.24 9.78
C GLU A 371 3.14 -31.66 9.36
N ILE A 372 2.21 -32.42 8.76
CA ILE A 372 2.51 -33.50 7.82
C ILE A 372 2.52 -32.85 6.43
N GLU A 373 3.56 -33.09 5.64
CA GLU A 373 3.92 -32.47 4.34
C GLU A 373 2.83 -32.40 3.23
N GLU A 374 1.60 -32.88 3.44
CA GLU A 374 0.70 -33.27 2.33
C GLU A 374 -0.32 -32.23 1.85
N ASP A 375 -0.65 -31.15 2.57
CA ASP A 375 -1.74 -30.23 2.18
C ASP A 375 -1.27 -28.87 1.61
N ARG A 376 -0.32 -28.89 0.66
CA ARG A 376 0.08 -27.69 -0.09
C ARG A 376 -0.92 -27.40 -1.21
N VAL A 377 -1.69 -26.33 -1.10
CA VAL A 377 -2.58 -25.83 -2.17
C VAL A 377 -2.20 -24.39 -2.53
N GLU A 378 -2.09 -24.09 -3.83
CA GLU A 378 -1.88 -22.74 -4.36
C GLU A 378 -3.07 -21.82 -4.07
N MET A 379 -2.80 -20.57 -3.69
CA MET A 379 -3.81 -19.55 -3.45
C MET A 379 -4.18 -18.76 -4.72
N PRO A 380 -5.42 -18.22 -4.80
CA PRO A 380 -5.85 -17.31 -5.86
C PRO A 380 -5.37 -15.85 -5.68
N TYR A 381 -4.72 -15.51 -4.57
CA TYR A 381 -4.28 -14.14 -4.28
C TYR A 381 -2.76 -14.07 -4.23
N GLY A 382 -2.18 -13.14 -4.99
CA GLY A 382 -0.74 -12.90 -5.10
C GLY A 382 -0.03 -12.44 -3.81
N THR A 383 -0.54 -12.79 -2.63
CA THR A 383 0.23 -12.74 -1.39
C THR A 383 1.27 -13.85 -1.46
N SER A 384 2.54 -13.47 -1.41
CA SER A 384 3.70 -14.36 -1.59
C SER A 384 3.87 -15.42 -0.49
N ASN A 385 2.94 -15.52 0.45
CA ASN A 385 3.01 -16.47 1.55
C ASN A 385 2.22 -17.74 1.22
N ARG A 386 2.93 -18.74 0.69
CA ARG A 386 2.42 -20.03 0.17
C ARG A 386 1.80 -20.97 1.23
N ARG A 387 1.32 -20.46 2.37
CA ARG A 387 0.98 -21.27 3.55
C ARG A 387 -0.48 -21.18 4.03
N SER A 388 -1.26 -20.24 3.51
CA SER A 388 -2.54 -19.84 4.12
C SER A 388 -3.73 -20.11 3.20
N LYS A 389 -4.89 -20.51 3.75
CA LYS A 389 -6.18 -20.52 3.03
C LYS A 389 -7.12 -19.55 3.73
N TYR A 390 -7.55 -18.52 3.01
CA TYR A 390 -8.50 -17.53 3.52
C TYR A 390 -9.94 -17.89 3.15
N TYR A 391 -10.85 -17.60 4.08
CA TYR A 391 -12.27 -17.87 3.98
C TYR A 391 -13.04 -16.57 4.06
N ARG A 392 -13.90 -16.30 3.06
CA ARG A 392 -14.80 -15.15 3.09
C ARG A 392 -15.93 -15.41 4.08
N VAL A 393 -16.14 -14.47 4.99
CA VAL A 393 -17.16 -14.51 6.04
C VAL A 393 -18.01 -13.25 5.98
N THR A 394 -19.21 -13.29 6.59
CA THR A 394 -19.99 -12.05 6.76
C THR A 394 -19.30 -11.13 7.76
N LYS A 395 -19.71 -9.86 7.79
CA LYS A 395 -19.23 -8.90 8.78
C LYS A 395 -19.47 -9.38 10.22
N GLU A 396 -20.68 -9.88 10.50
CA GLU A 396 -21.07 -10.37 11.82
C GLU A 396 -20.22 -11.57 12.24
N GLN A 397 -19.96 -12.49 11.31
CA GLN A 397 -19.08 -13.64 11.52
C GLN A 397 -17.63 -13.21 11.76
N TYR A 398 -17.13 -12.23 11.01
CA TYR A 398 -15.80 -11.68 11.21
C TYR A 398 -15.66 -11.02 12.59
N GLU A 399 -16.65 -10.20 12.98
CA GLU A 399 -16.70 -9.58 14.30
C GLU A 399 -16.76 -10.64 15.41
N GLU A 400 -17.55 -11.70 15.25
CA GLU A 400 -17.60 -12.83 16.20
C GLU A 400 -16.23 -13.49 16.37
N LEU A 401 -15.50 -13.72 15.29
CA LEU A 401 -14.19 -14.38 15.33
C LEU A 401 -13.06 -13.49 15.86
N THR A 402 -13.13 -12.17 15.60
CA THR A 402 -11.99 -11.26 15.82
C THR A 402 -12.15 -10.33 17.01
N ASN A 403 -13.34 -10.24 17.62
CA ASN A 403 -13.60 -9.33 18.73
C ASN A 403 -12.64 -9.56 19.91
N ASP A 404 -12.38 -10.81 20.29
CA ASP A 404 -11.48 -11.13 21.41
C ASP A 404 -10.04 -10.70 21.12
N TYR A 405 -9.58 -10.82 19.87
CA TYR A 405 -8.28 -10.29 19.46
C TYR A 405 -8.19 -8.78 19.63
N PHE A 406 -9.19 -8.03 19.14
CA PHE A 406 -9.15 -6.56 19.22
C PHE A 406 -9.28 -6.06 20.67
N GLN A 407 -10.05 -6.76 21.50
CA GLN A 407 -10.11 -6.47 22.93
C GLN A 407 -8.76 -6.74 23.61
N ALA A 408 -8.15 -7.89 23.36
CA ALA A 408 -6.83 -8.21 23.88
C ALA A 408 -5.76 -7.21 23.43
N LEU A 409 -5.86 -6.69 22.20
CA LEU A 409 -4.91 -5.70 21.67
C LEU A 409 -5.00 -4.36 22.40
N GLU A 410 -6.20 -3.89 22.71
CA GLU A 410 -6.37 -2.67 23.51
C GLU A 410 -5.94 -2.87 24.95
N GLU A 411 -6.26 -4.03 25.55
CA GLU A 411 -5.84 -4.34 26.92
C GLU A 411 -4.31 -4.45 27.03
N ALA A 412 -3.65 -5.11 26.08
CA ALA A 412 -2.21 -5.24 26.05
C ALA A 412 -1.50 -3.88 25.98
N LYS A 413 -2.06 -2.89 25.28
CA LYS A 413 -1.51 -1.52 25.24
C LYS A 413 -1.52 -0.86 26.61
N GLU A 414 -2.55 -1.08 27.41
CA GLU A 414 -2.63 -0.55 28.77
C GLU A 414 -1.75 -1.35 29.74
N ASN A 415 -1.73 -2.67 29.63
CA ASN A 415 -0.90 -3.53 30.46
C ASN A 415 0.60 -3.32 30.22
N LEU A 416 1.02 -3.10 28.96
CA LEU A 416 2.42 -2.81 28.61
C LEU A 416 2.94 -1.54 29.33
N LYS A 417 2.09 -0.53 29.58
CA LYS A 417 2.49 0.68 30.31
C LYS A 417 2.90 0.36 31.75
N GLN A 418 2.36 -0.67 32.37
CA GLN A 418 2.64 -1.04 33.76
C GLN A 418 4.04 -1.65 33.94
N VAL A 419 4.58 -2.22 32.86
CA VAL A 419 5.94 -2.78 32.80
C VAL A 419 6.89 -1.90 32.00
N THR A 420 6.49 -0.66 31.68
CA THR A 420 7.30 0.31 30.94
C THR A 420 7.70 1.46 31.85
N TYR A 421 8.98 1.81 31.82
CA TYR A 421 9.62 2.72 32.77
C TYR A 421 10.48 3.75 32.03
N THR A 422 10.71 4.91 32.65
CA THR A 422 11.86 5.74 32.30
C THR A 422 13.16 5.10 32.80
N TYR A 423 14.30 5.62 32.34
CA TYR A 423 15.60 5.17 32.84
C TYR A 423 15.71 5.30 34.37
N GLU A 424 15.27 6.44 34.91
CA GLU A 424 15.28 6.73 36.35
C GLU A 424 14.30 5.88 37.14
N GLU A 425 13.13 5.56 36.59
CA GLU A 425 12.16 4.67 37.25
C GLU A 425 12.69 3.23 37.38
N LEU A 426 13.45 2.78 36.38
CA LEU A 426 13.96 1.41 36.35
C LEU A 426 15.31 1.24 37.07
N PHE A 427 16.19 2.24 36.99
CA PHE A 427 17.59 2.16 37.44
C PHE A 427 18.04 3.30 38.38
N GLY A 428 17.17 4.27 38.67
CA GLY A 428 17.49 5.36 39.60
C GLY A 428 17.67 4.87 41.03
N GLU A 429 18.52 5.56 41.81
CA GLU A 429 18.64 5.29 43.25
C GLU A 429 17.29 5.55 43.93
N LYS A 430 16.76 4.53 44.63
CA LYS A 430 15.58 4.71 45.47
C LYS A 430 15.93 5.71 46.58
N ALA A 431 15.28 6.88 46.55
CA ALA A 431 15.45 7.95 47.54
C ALA A 431 15.02 7.52 48.96
#